data_AF-A0A355UL18-F1
#
_entry.id   AF-A0A355UL18-F1
#
_cell.length_a   1.000
_cell.length_b   1.000
_cell.length_c   1.000
_cell.angle_alpha   90.00
_cell.angle_beta   90.00
_cell.angle_gamma   90.00
#
_symmetry.space_group_name_H-M   'P 1'
#
loop_
_entity.id
_entity.type
_entity.pdbx_description
1 polymer ?
#
loop_
_entity_poly.entity_id
_entity_poly.type
_entity_poly.pdbx_seq_one_letter_code
_entity_poly.pdbx_strand_id
1 'polypeptide(L)'
;MKTDYKCKYSKCPYGGVVSKDIAVKDGQSYYHPECFTEMNNRKQVIDIFYKYINKDEVGANLRRIVDRIIDSNKATSEFLLYALCYVIHHRIPLRHAAGLYYIINNDDIKQAYKKYKYNQRPKIDISKIEKKEEVKFEVKQEKKNSWDKILE
;
A
#
# COMPACT_ATOMS: atom_id res chain seq x y z
N MET A 1 -11.86 -28.56 15.16
CA MET A 1 -11.44 -27.30 15.82
C MET A 1 -10.33 -26.66 15.00
N LYS A 2 -10.59 -25.56 14.28
CA LYS A 2 -9.51 -24.79 13.67
C LYS A 2 -8.73 -24.14 14.82
N THR A 3 -7.45 -24.48 14.92
CA THR A 3 -6.57 -23.97 15.97
C THR A 3 -5.92 -22.70 15.43
N ASP A 4 -6.47 -21.53 15.73
CA ASP A 4 -5.91 -20.29 15.19
C ASP A 4 -4.56 -19.95 15.85
N TYR A 5 -3.68 -19.27 15.12
CA TYR A 5 -2.39 -18.81 15.61
C TYR A 5 -2.47 -17.36 16.08
N LYS A 6 -1.61 -16.98 17.03
CA LYS A 6 -1.43 -15.57 17.41
C LYS A 6 -0.55 -14.86 16.38
N CYS A 7 -1.09 -13.81 15.76
CA CYS A 7 -0.33 -12.91 14.90
C CYS A 7 0.69 -12.14 15.76
N LYS A 8 1.98 -12.19 15.39
CA LYS A 8 3.06 -11.57 16.16
C LYS A 8 3.29 -10.09 15.83
N TYR A 9 2.64 -9.57 14.79
CA TYR A 9 2.75 -8.15 14.44
C TYR A 9 2.11 -7.27 15.52
N SER A 10 2.88 -6.34 16.09
CA SER A 10 2.45 -5.50 17.21
C SER A 10 1.31 -4.56 16.88
N LYS A 11 1.22 -4.10 15.61
CA LYS A 11 0.20 -3.18 15.12
C LYS A 11 -0.87 -3.90 14.28
N CYS A 12 -1.15 -5.16 14.59
CA CYS A 12 -2.10 -5.97 13.82
C CYS A 12 -3.51 -5.36 13.83
N PRO A 13 -4.09 -4.99 12.68
CA PRO A 13 -5.45 -4.44 12.63
C PRO A 13 -6.53 -5.52 12.68
N TYR A 14 -6.18 -6.79 12.44
CA TYR A 14 -7.11 -7.93 12.33
C TYR A 14 -7.38 -8.66 13.67
N GLY A 15 -7.30 -7.98 14.81
CA GLY A 15 -7.61 -8.59 16.12
C GLY A 15 -6.54 -9.56 16.67
N GLY A 16 -5.40 -9.72 16.00
CA GLY A 16 -4.24 -10.43 16.55
C GLY A 16 -4.29 -11.96 16.45
N VAL A 17 -5.33 -12.53 15.83
CA VAL A 17 -5.51 -13.97 15.64
C VAL A 17 -5.63 -14.26 14.15
N VAL A 18 -4.82 -15.20 13.62
CA VAL A 18 -4.78 -15.57 12.20
C VAL A 18 -5.11 -17.04 12.03
N SER A 19 -5.96 -17.36 11.05
CA SER A 19 -6.30 -18.75 10.74
C SER A 19 -5.10 -19.50 10.15
N LYS A 20 -4.94 -20.78 10.49
CA LYS A 20 -3.84 -21.62 9.98
C LYS A 20 -3.77 -21.63 8.46
N ASP A 21 -4.91 -21.59 7.80
CA ASP A 21 -5.04 -21.74 6.34
C ASP A 21 -4.36 -20.59 5.58
N ILE A 22 -4.25 -19.40 6.20
CA ILE A 22 -3.68 -18.20 5.60
C ILE A 22 -2.44 -17.69 6.33
N ALA A 23 -2.08 -18.30 7.46
CA ALA A 23 -0.99 -17.80 8.29
C ALA A 23 0.36 -17.92 7.59
N VAL A 24 1.10 -16.81 7.55
CA VAL A 24 2.49 -16.80 7.11
C VAL A 24 3.38 -17.07 8.33
N LYS A 25 4.27 -18.06 8.22
CA LYS A 25 5.22 -18.44 9.26
C LYS A 25 6.60 -17.83 8.96
N ASP A 26 7.19 -17.18 9.95
CA ASP A 26 8.57 -16.69 9.92
C ASP A 26 9.28 -17.08 11.23
N GLY A 27 10.24 -18.01 11.11
CA GLY A 27 10.84 -18.69 12.25
C GLY A 27 9.79 -19.41 13.11
N GLN A 28 9.63 -18.96 14.36
CA GLN A 28 8.62 -19.49 15.30
C GLN A 28 7.36 -18.62 15.40
N SER A 29 7.28 -17.56 14.60
CA SER A 29 6.19 -16.57 14.66
C SER A 29 5.21 -16.77 13.50
N TYR A 30 3.96 -16.41 13.73
CA TYR A 30 2.88 -16.45 12.74
C TYR A 30 2.31 -15.06 12.52
N TYR A 31 1.83 -14.78 11.31
CA TYR A 31 1.36 -13.47 10.88
C TYR A 31 0.18 -13.60 9.91
N HIS A 32 -0.66 -12.57 9.88
CA HIS A 32 -1.49 -12.31 8.71
C HIS A 32 -0.58 -12.00 7.50
N PRO A 33 -0.91 -12.44 6.28
CA PRO A 33 -0.14 -12.13 5.07
C PRO A 33 0.16 -10.64 4.90
N GLU A 34 -0.83 -9.79 5.17
CA GLU A 34 -0.74 -8.33 5.06
C GLU A 34 0.18 -7.75 6.14
N CYS A 35 0.06 -8.24 7.38
CA CYS A 35 0.93 -7.84 8.50
C CYS A 35 2.39 -8.22 8.23
N PHE A 36 2.63 -9.42 7.68
CA PHE A 36 3.98 -9.88 7.34
C PHE A 36 4.57 -9.02 6.21
N THR A 37 3.77 -8.74 5.18
CA THR A 37 4.18 -7.90 4.05
C THR A 37 4.54 -6.50 4.50
N GLU A 38 3.71 -5.87 5.33
CA GLU A 38 3.99 -4.54 5.85
C GLU A 38 5.25 -4.50 6.72
N MET A 39 5.41 -5.48 7.62
CA MET A 39 6.61 -5.60 8.45
C MET A 39 7.87 -5.71 7.58
N ASN A 40 7.83 -6.55 6.55
CA ASN A 40 8.97 -6.76 5.67
C ASN A 40 9.26 -5.53 4.80
N ASN A 41 8.23 -4.84 4.30
CA ASN A 41 8.40 -3.59 3.55
C ASN A 41 9.05 -2.51 4.41
N ARG A 42 8.62 -2.34 5.67
CA ARG A 42 9.26 -1.39 6.61
C ARG A 42 10.74 -1.70 6.82
N LYS A 43 11.07 -2.98 7.02
CA LYS A 43 12.45 -3.43 7.16
C LYS A 43 13.27 -3.11 5.91
N GLN A 44 12.76 -3.47 4.73
CA GLN A 44 13.43 -3.20 3.46
C GLN A 44 13.65 -1.71 3.21
N VAL A 45 12.68 -0.86 3.50
CA VAL A 45 12.84 0.61 3.40
C VAL A 45 14.03 1.07 4.23
N ILE A 46 14.13 0.62 5.49
CA ILE A 46 15.23 0.99 6.38
C ILE A 46 16.57 0.46 5.85
N ASP A 47 16.63 -0.82 5.48
CA ASP A 47 17.85 -1.46 5.00
C ASP A 47 18.37 -0.81 3.70
N ILE A 48 17.48 -0.53 2.75
CA ILE A 48 17.80 0.15 1.48
C ILE A 48 18.26 1.58 1.72
N PHE A 49 17.59 2.31 2.61
CA PHE A 49 17.97 3.68 2.95
C PHE A 49 19.41 3.71 3.50
N TYR A 50 19.74 2.82 4.42
CA TYR A 50 21.10 2.74 4.96
C TYR A 50 22.14 2.33 3.92
N LYS A 51 21.79 1.39 3.06
CA LYS A 51 22.71 0.84 2.08
C LYS A 51 23.04 1.82 0.95
N TYR A 52 22.06 2.59 0.48
CA TYR A 52 22.19 3.37 -0.75
C TYR A 52 22.03 4.89 -0.57
N ILE A 53 21.47 5.35 0.55
CA ILE A 53 21.19 6.78 0.76
C ILE A 53 22.14 7.38 1.80
N ASN A 54 22.02 6.93 3.05
CA ASN A 54 22.80 7.49 4.15
C ASN A 54 22.95 6.47 5.28
N LYS A 55 24.14 5.88 5.39
CA LYS A 55 24.51 4.91 6.43
C LYS A 55 24.55 5.52 7.84
N ASP A 56 24.73 6.83 7.94
CA ASP A 56 24.96 7.56 9.20
C ASP A 56 23.67 8.20 9.74
N GLU A 57 22.52 7.99 9.08
CA GLU A 57 21.22 8.47 9.55
C GLU A 57 20.82 7.81 10.89
N VAL A 58 20.33 8.62 11.83
CA VAL A 58 19.92 8.11 13.16
C VAL A 58 18.74 7.14 13.01
N GLY A 59 18.94 5.88 13.39
CA GLY A 59 17.95 4.81 13.12
C GLY A 59 16.62 4.96 13.84
N ALA A 60 16.63 5.52 15.04
CA ALA A 60 15.40 5.88 15.73
C ALA A 60 14.60 6.92 14.94
N ASN A 61 15.27 7.88 14.30
CA ASN A 61 14.62 8.91 13.48
C ASN A 61 14.03 8.33 12.19
N LEU A 62 14.83 7.55 11.44
CA LEU A 62 14.38 6.91 10.21
C LEU A 62 13.18 5.99 10.47
N ARG A 63 13.27 5.09 11.47
CA ARG A 63 12.18 4.19 11.83
C ARG A 63 10.92 4.96 12.21
N ARG A 64 11.04 6.03 13.01
CA ARG A 64 9.90 6.87 13.38
C ARG A 64 9.24 7.54 12.18
N ILE A 65 10.02 8.01 11.20
CA ILE A 65 9.48 8.65 9.99
C ILE A 65 8.76 7.63 9.12
N VAL A 66 9.36 6.47 8.87
CA VAL A 66 8.73 5.36 8.15
C VAL A 66 7.42 4.96 8.84
N ASP A 67 7.45 4.81 10.16
CA ASP A 67 6.27 4.48 10.94
C ASP A 67 5.18 5.54 10.82
N ARG A 68 5.52 6.82 10.96
CA ARG A 68 4.55 7.91 10.84
C ARG A 68 3.95 8.00 9.44
N ILE A 69 4.73 7.75 8.38
CA ILE A 69 4.21 7.76 7.01
C ILE A 69 3.13 6.70 6.83
N ILE A 70 3.39 5.48 7.30
CA ILE A 70 2.49 4.34 7.08
C ILE A 70 1.31 4.40 8.06
N ASP A 71 1.57 4.59 9.36
CA ASP A 71 0.55 4.53 10.40
C ASP A 71 -0.44 5.72 10.32
N SER A 72 -0.02 6.86 9.76
CA SER A 72 -0.91 8.01 9.50
C SER A 72 -1.56 7.94 8.11
N ASN A 73 -1.53 6.79 7.43
CA ASN A 73 -2.12 6.57 6.11
C ASN A 73 -1.67 7.58 5.04
N LYS A 74 -0.47 8.17 5.16
CA LYS A 74 0.07 9.07 4.13
C LYS A 74 0.51 8.30 2.89
N ALA A 75 0.97 7.07 3.08
CA ALA A 75 1.34 6.14 2.03
C ALA A 75 1.26 4.70 2.54
N THR A 76 0.98 3.74 1.66
CA THR A 76 1.12 2.32 2.00
C THR A 76 2.60 1.93 2.12
N SER A 77 2.89 0.88 2.89
CA SER A 77 4.26 0.35 3.01
C SER A 77 4.85 -0.08 1.67
N GLU A 78 4.03 -0.65 0.78
CA GLU A 78 4.41 -1.01 -0.59
C GLU A 78 4.78 0.22 -1.42
N PHE A 79 3.95 1.28 -1.39
CA PHE A 79 4.23 2.49 -2.15
C PHE A 79 5.49 3.20 -1.64
N LEU A 80 5.70 3.26 -0.33
CA LEU A 80 6.90 3.86 0.25
C LEU A 80 8.17 3.11 -0.18
N LEU A 81 8.14 1.77 -0.18
CA LEU A 81 9.24 0.94 -0.67
C LEU A 81 9.51 1.20 -2.17
N TYR A 82 8.46 1.21 -2.98
CA TYR A 82 8.57 1.52 -4.40
C TYR A 82 9.16 2.91 -4.64
N ALA A 83 8.67 3.94 -3.93
CA ALA A 83 9.12 5.32 -4.06
C ALA A 83 10.61 5.47 -3.73
N LEU A 84 11.08 4.79 -2.68
CA LEU A 84 12.51 4.79 -2.33
C LEU A 84 13.35 4.13 -3.42
N CYS A 85 12.92 2.97 -3.93
CA CYS A 85 13.61 2.29 -5.04
C CYS A 85 13.64 3.17 -6.31
N TYR A 86 12.55 3.87 -6.61
CA TYR A 86 12.46 4.78 -7.74
C TYR A 86 13.48 5.92 -7.61
N VAL A 87 13.57 6.55 -6.44
CA VAL A 87 14.54 7.62 -6.17
C VAL A 87 15.98 7.15 -6.40
N ILE A 88 16.32 5.95 -5.94
CA ILE A 88 17.66 5.36 -6.15
C ILE A 88 17.91 5.09 -7.63
N HIS A 89 16.95 4.45 -8.31
CA HIS A 89 17.07 4.10 -9.73
C HIS A 89 17.23 5.34 -10.62
N HIS A 90 16.47 6.39 -10.34
CA HIS A 90 16.49 7.65 -11.09
C HIS A 90 17.52 8.67 -10.56
N ARG A 91 18.35 8.29 -9.57
CA ARG A 91 19.37 9.14 -8.95
C ARG A 91 18.82 10.48 -8.45
N ILE A 92 17.59 10.47 -7.94
CA ILE A 92 16.96 11.66 -7.36
C ILE A 92 17.67 11.96 -6.02
N PRO A 93 18.12 13.20 -5.77
CA PRO A 93 18.81 13.54 -4.53
C PRO A 93 17.93 13.31 -3.30
N LEU A 94 18.35 12.40 -2.44
CA LEU A 94 17.78 12.14 -1.12
C LEU A 94 18.95 11.94 -0.15
N ARG A 95 18.94 12.65 0.98
CA ARG A 95 20.08 12.61 1.95
C ARG A 95 19.66 12.23 3.37
N HIS A 96 18.45 12.63 3.77
CA HIS A 96 17.97 12.52 5.13
C HIS A 96 16.60 11.87 5.17
N ALA A 97 16.28 11.22 6.29
CA ALA A 97 15.01 10.52 6.46
C ALA A 97 13.79 11.43 6.27
N ALA A 98 13.88 12.71 6.65
CA ALA A 98 12.81 13.69 6.44
C ALA A 98 12.44 13.86 4.94
N GLY A 99 13.41 13.59 4.06
CA GLY A 99 13.22 13.56 2.62
C GLY A 99 12.14 12.58 2.15
N LEU A 100 11.85 11.53 2.93
CA LEU A 100 10.80 10.55 2.62
C LEU A 100 9.40 11.19 2.51
N TYR A 101 9.14 12.31 3.20
CA TYR A 101 7.86 13.02 3.05
C TYR A 101 7.71 13.68 1.68
N TYR A 102 8.81 14.08 1.05
CA TYR A 102 8.77 14.70 -0.27
C TYR A 102 8.59 13.66 -1.37
N ILE A 103 9.26 12.50 -1.25
CA ILE A 103 9.20 11.47 -2.29
C ILE A 103 7.80 10.85 -2.38
N ILE A 104 7.09 10.66 -1.26
CA ILE A 104 5.72 10.12 -1.28
C ILE A 104 4.71 11.12 -1.87
N ASN A 105 5.05 12.41 -1.87
CA ASN A 105 4.22 13.46 -2.42
C ASN A 105 4.52 13.78 -3.89
N ASN A 106 5.64 13.29 -4.43
CA ASN A 106 6.04 13.53 -5.80
C ASN A 106 5.08 12.85 -6.81
N ASP A 107 4.56 13.64 -7.75
CA ASP A 107 3.53 13.17 -8.69
C ASP A 107 4.08 12.23 -9.76
N ASP A 108 5.33 12.41 -10.20
CA ASP A 108 5.96 11.49 -11.16
C ASP A 108 6.10 10.10 -10.56
N ILE A 109 6.51 10.02 -9.28
CA ILE A 109 6.62 8.74 -8.55
C ILE A 109 5.25 8.09 -8.40
N LYS A 110 4.22 8.87 -8.04
CA LYS A 110 2.84 8.36 -7.94
C LYS A 110 2.33 7.84 -9.28
N GLN A 111 2.59 8.55 -10.38
CA GLN A 111 2.20 8.12 -11.72
C GLN A 111 2.94 6.86 -12.15
N ALA A 112 4.25 6.79 -11.91
CA ALA A 112 5.05 5.60 -12.17
C ALA A 112 4.53 4.39 -11.38
N TYR A 113 4.21 4.57 -10.10
CA TYR A 113 3.64 3.51 -9.27
C TYR A 113 2.26 3.05 -9.77
N LYS A 114 1.39 3.97 -10.21
CA LYS A 114 0.10 3.60 -10.83
C LYS A 114 0.30 2.72 -12.07
N LYS A 115 1.26 3.06 -12.94
CA LYS A 115 1.61 2.26 -14.12
C LYS A 115 2.17 0.88 -13.72
N TYR A 116 3.06 0.85 -12.74
CA TYR A 116 3.61 -0.39 -12.18
C TYR A 116 2.51 -1.32 -11.64
N LYS A 117 1.56 -0.79 -10.86
CA LYS A 117 0.43 -1.58 -10.33
C LYS A 117 -0.53 -2.02 -11.42
N TYR A 118 -0.75 -1.20 -12.45
CA TYR A 118 -1.55 -1.60 -13.61
C TYR A 118 -0.94 -2.79 -14.35
N ASN A 119 0.37 -2.75 -14.60
CA ASN A 119 1.09 -3.81 -15.30
C ASN A 119 1.19 -5.13 -14.52
N GLN A 120 1.08 -5.09 -13.20
CA GLN A 120 1.04 -6.30 -12.37
C GLN A 120 -0.35 -6.96 -12.30
N ARG A 121 -1.42 -6.29 -12.75
CA ARG A 121 -2.74 -6.90 -12.74
C ARG A 121 -2.78 -8.05 -13.75
N PRO A 122 -3.41 -9.18 -13.42
CA PRO A 122 -3.65 -10.22 -14.40
C PRO A 122 -4.45 -9.59 -15.56
N LYS A 123 -3.93 -9.73 -16.78
CA LYS A 123 -4.64 -9.28 -17.98
C LYS A 123 -5.94 -10.07 -18.05
N ILE A 124 -7.07 -9.38 -17.95
CA ILE A 124 -8.38 -9.98 -18.11
C ILE A 124 -8.45 -10.46 -19.56
N ASP A 125 -8.53 -11.77 -19.74
CA ASP A 125 -8.77 -12.36 -21.04
C ASP A 125 -10.25 -12.23 -21.36
N ILE A 126 -10.59 -11.18 -22.10
CA ILE A 126 -11.96 -10.82 -22.49
C ILE A 126 -12.60 -11.96 -23.31
N SER A 127 -11.79 -12.84 -23.92
CA SER A 127 -12.30 -14.00 -24.69
C SER A 127 -12.94 -15.08 -23.82
N LYS A 128 -12.70 -15.07 -22.50
CA LYS A 128 -13.29 -16.01 -21.53
C LYS A 128 -14.51 -15.45 -20.79
N ILE A 129 -14.95 -14.24 -21.13
CA ILE A 129 -16.16 -13.66 -20.57
C ILE A 129 -17.34 -14.25 -21.35
N GLU A 130 -18.04 -15.22 -20.76
CA GLU A 130 -19.33 -15.66 -21.28
C GLU A 130 -20.29 -14.46 -21.28
N LYS A 131 -20.87 -14.16 -22.45
CA LYS A 131 -21.95 -13.18 -22.59
C LYS A 131 -23.15 -13.66 -21.78
N LYS A 132 -23.28 -13.25 -20.52
CA LYS A 132 -24.55 -13.33 -19.82
C LYS A 132 -25.50 -12.30 -20.41
N GLU A 133 -26.76 -12.73 -20.57
CA GLU A 133 -27.85 -12.04 -21.25
C GLU A 133 -27.93 -10.55 -20.92
N GLU A 134 -28.33 -9.76 -21.92
CA GLU A 134 -28.51 -8.32 -21.83
C GLU A 134 -29.34 -7.93 -20.60
N VAL A 135 -28.69 -7.35 -19.60
CA VAL A 135 -29.39 -6.74 -18.47
C VAL A 135 -30.08 -5.49 -19.00
N LYS A 136 -31.40 -5.56 -19.20
CA LYS A 136 -32.23 -4.39 -19.49
C LYS A 136 -32.29 -3.51 -18.24
N PHE A 137 -31.51 -2.44 -18.23
CA PHE A 137 -31.63 -1.41 -17.21
C PHE A 137 -32.88 -0.56 -17.48
N GLU A 138 -33.93 -0.74 -16.70
CA GLU A 138 -35.04 0.21 -16.68
C GLU A 138 -34.59 1.49 -15.96
N VAL A 139 -34.24 2.51 -16.74
CA VAL A 139 -33.96 3.84 -16.20
C VAL A 139 -35.29 4.48 -15.80
N LYS A 140 -35.61 4.44 -14.50
CA LYS A 140 -36.66 5.32 -13.96
C LYS A 140 -36.12 6.75 -13.95
N GLN A 141 -36.51 7.52 -14.96
CA GLN A 141 -36.28 8.96 -14.96
C GLN A 141 -37.23 9.62 -13.96
N GLU A 142 -36.75 9.92 -12.76
CA GLU A 142 -37.42 10.90 -11.91
C GLU A 142 -37.27 12.28 -12.55
N LYS A 143 -38.40 12.95 -12.80
CA LYS A 143 -38.44 14.30 -13.35
C LYS A 143 -37.60 15.22 -12.47
N LYS A 144 -36.55 15.80 -13.05
CA LYS A 144 -35.75 16.88 -12.45
C LYS A 144 -36.67 18.02 -12.07
N ASN A 145 -36.75 18.33 -10.78
CA ASN A 145 -37.13 19.67 -10.35
C ASN A 145 -35.93 20.59 -10.61
N SER A 146 -36.20 21.61 -11.40
CA SER A 146 -35.30 22.64 -11.90
C SER A 146 -34.51 23.35 -10.79
N TRP A 147 -33.37 23.93 -11.17
CA TRP A 147 -32.49 24.76 -10.34
C TRP A 147 -33.16 26.06 -9.84
N ASP A 148 -34.43 26.31 -10.17
CA ASP A 148 -35.24 27.47 -9.80
C ASP A 148 -35.58 27.60 -8.29
N LYS A 149 -35.02 26.75 -7.42
CA LYS A 149 -35.23 26.79 -5.96
C LYS A 149 -34.01 27.18 -5.12
N ILE A 150 -32.90 27.58 -5.75
CA ILE A 150 -31.64 27.92 -5.03
C ILE A 150 -31.39 29.44 -4.97
N LEU A 151 -32.20 30.28 -5.61
CA LEU A 151 -32.04 31.74 -5.61
C LEU A 151 -33.27 32.53 -5.12
N GLU A 152 -33.87 32.10 -4.01
CA GLU A 152 -34.67 32.99 -3.13
C GLU A 152 -33.95 33.18 -1.80
#